data_AF-A0A9W4XUH3-F1
#
_entry.id   AF-A0A9W4XUH3-F1
#
_cell.length_a   1.000
_cell.length_b   1.000
_cell.length_c   1.000
_cell.angle_alpha   90.00
_cell.angle_beta   90.00
_cell.angle_gamma   90.00
#
_symmetry.space_group_name_H-M   'P 1'
#
loop_
_entity.id
_entity.type
_entity.pdbx_description
1 polymer ?
#
loop_
_entity_poly.entity_id
_entity_poly.type
_entity_poly.pdbx_seq_one_letter_code
_entity_poly.pdbx_strand_id
1 'polypeptide(L)'
;MASAQEAGAEAAAAQEIKDIPEPAGTGPAEAQEIKDIPEPAGTGQGAARKGRAGADWPIVVDGTGHIAGRLASRVAKLLIQGNRVSVINCEKIMISGTRSNIIAEYRDFLRINSVIHPRHGPVHRRRPDTILTRMVRGMLPYGKKPSGVAAHRRLRAYVGSPRELRPLEKTRFEDAQIRRESSRYTTMEDLGRTVGWT
;
A
#
# COMPACT_ATOMS: atom_id res chain seq x y z
N MET A 1 -69.69 5.21 -23.22
CA MET A 1 -69.71 3.73 -23.20
C MET A 1 -68.38 3.30 -22.59
N ALA A 2 -68.27 3.39 -21.25
CA ALA A 2 -68.29 2.24 -20.33
C ALA A 2 -67.04 1.36 -20.55
N SER A 3 -66.09 1.22 -19.64
CA SER A 3 -66.15 0.76 -18.23
C SER A 3 -64.78 1.07 -17.56
N ALA A 4 -64.66 1.58 -16.34
CA ALA A 4 -65.02 0.99 -15.03
C ALA A 4 -64.23 -0.29 -14.68
N GLN A 5 -63.77 -0.37 -13.42
CA GLN A 5 -63.07 -1.49 -12.73
C GLN A 5 -61.54 -1.46 -12.91
N GLU A 6 -60.66 -1.40 -11.90
CA GLU A 6 -60.75 -1.72 -10.47
C GLU A 6 -59.92 -0.72 -9.63
N ALA A 7 -60.61 0.21 -8.98
CA ALA A 7 -60.15 0.80 -7.73
C ALA A 7 -60.95 0.09 -6.63
N GLY A 8 -60.31 -0.83 -5.90
CA GLY A 8 -61.00 -1.66 -4.91
C GLY A 8 -60.21 -2.87 -4.45
N ALA A 9 -59.00 -2.68 -3.94
CA ALA A 9 -58.29 -3.69 -3.14
C ALA A 9 -57.31 -3.03 -2.17
N GLU A 10 -57.76 -1.94 -1.53
CA GLU A 10 -57.20 -1.50 -0.26
C GLU A 10 -57.94 -2.25 0.86
N ALA A 11 -57.27 -2.52 1.97
CA ALA A 11 -57.83 -2.93 3.25
C ALA A 11 -58.28 -4.41 3.43
N ALA A 12 -57.34 -5.35 3.58
CA ALA A 12 -57.64 -6.64 4.25
C ALA A 12 -56.47 -7.42 4.89
N ALA A 13 -55.25 -6.91 5.01
CA ALA A 13 -54.13 -7.68 5.60
C ALA A 13 -53.36 -6.93 6.69
N ALA A 14 -54.07 -6.07 7.43
CA ALA A 14 -53.62 -5.48 8.68
C ALA A 14 -54.40 -6.14 9.82
N GLN A 15 -54.09 -7.39 10.16
CA GLN A 15 -54.47 -8.05 11.42
C GLN A 15 -53.72 -9.39 11.50
N GLU A 16 -53.18 -9.69 12.68
CA GLU A 16 -52.45 -10.93 13.05
C GLU A 16 -50.99 -11.05 12.58
N ILE A 17 -50.05 -10.42 13.30
CA ILE A 17 -49.06 -11.11 14.16
C ILE A 17 -48.76 -10.16 15.34
N LYS A 18 -49.56 -10.27 16.40
CA LYS A 18 -49.19 -9.90 17.77
C LYS A 18 -48.52 -11.12 18.40
N ASP A 19 -47.77 -10.87 19.47
CA ASP A 19 -47.19 -11.84 20.42
C ASP A 19 -45.77 -12.33 20.12
N ILE A 20 -44.75 -11.53 20.48
CA ILE A 20 -43.60 -12.00 21.27
C ILE A 20 -43.17 -10.86 22.24
N PRO A 21 -42.93 -11.15 23.54
CA PRO A 21 -43.05 -10.20 24.65
C PRO A 21 -41.80 -9.34 24.94
N GLU A 22 -42.04 -8.15 25.49
CA GLU A 22 -41.04 -7.35 26.21
C GLU A 22 -40.65 -8.01 27.55
N PRO A 23 -39.38 -7.91 27.96
CA PRO A 23 -39.06 -7.90 29.39
C PRO A 23 -38.49 -6.54 29.84
N ALA A 24 -39.33 -5.86 30.60
CA ALA A 24 -39.09 -5.29 31.94
C ALA A 24 -37.68 -4.73 32.27
N GLY A 25 -37.66 -3.46 32.66
CA GLY A 25 -36.49 -2.80 33.21
C GLY A 25 -36.01 -3.35 34.55
N THR A 26 -34.74 -3.06 34.85
CA THR A 26 -34.18 -2.99 36.20
C THR A 26 -33.23 -1.80 36.21
N GLY A 27 -33.32 -0.99 37.26
CA GLY A 27 -32.71 0.33 37.39
C GLY A 27 -31.18 0.35 37.57
N PRO A 28 -30.62 1.48 38.03
CA PRO A 28 -29.19 1.77 37.97
C PRO A 28 -28.44 1.03 39.09
N ALA A 29 -27.44 0.23 38.73
CA ALA A 29 -26.54 -0.42 39.68
C ALA A 29 -25.10 -0.02 39.37
N GLU A 30 -24.63 0.92 40.20
CA GLU A 30 -23.31 0.98 40.84
C GLU A 30 -22.05 0.51 40.11
N ALA A 31 -21.10 1.45 40.10
CA ALA A 31 -19.69 1.30 39.83
C ALA A 31 -19.05 0.11 40.56
N GLN A 32 -18.33 -0.73 39.82
CA GLN A 32 -17.14 -1.43 40.31
C GLN A 32 -16.05 -1.42 39.24
N GLU A 33 -14.84 -1.12 39.70
CA GLU A 33 -13.65 -0.75 38.95
C GLU A 33 -13.25 -1.75 37.86
N ILE A 34 -13.10 -1.28 36.63
CA ILE A 34 -12.15 -1.85 35.66
C ILE A 34 -10.94 -0.93 35.66
N LYS A 35 -9.94 -1.29 36.47
CA LYS A 35 -8.59 -0.77 36.38
C LYS A 35 -7.96 -1.26 35.06
N ASP A 36 -7.21 -0.35 34.44
CA ASP A 36 -6.23 -0.60 33.37
C ASP A 36 -6.75 -0.79 31.94
N ILE A 37 -7.19 0.32 31.34
CA ILE A 37 -6.90 0.58 29.91
C ILE A 37 -6.19 1.94 29.86
N PRO A 38 -4.85 1.99 29.68
CA PRO A 38 -4.19 3.24 29.39
C PRO A 38 -4.53 3.68 27.96
N GLU A 39 -5.20 4.83 27.84
CA GLU A 39 -5.31 5.58 26.60
C GLU A 39 -3.92 5.80 25.99
N PRO A 40 -3.68 5.51 24.70
CA PRO A 40 -2.55 6.11 24.02
C PRO A 40 -2.91 7.56 23.67
N ALA A 41 -2.68 8.42 24.65
CA ALA A 41 -2.49 9.84 24.45
C ALA A 41 -1.42 10.11 23.36
N GLY A 42 -1.69 11.10 22.51
CA GLY A 42 -0.64 11.87 21.84
C GLY A 42 -0.69 11.92 20.32
N THR A 43 -1.54 12.81 19.79
CA THR A 43 -1.17 13.58 18.60
C THR A 43 0.11 14.36 18.92
N GLY A 44 1.23 13.93 18.33
CA GLY A 44 2.52 14.58 18.49
C GLY A 44 3.26 14.59 17.15
N GLN A 45 3.25 15.75 16.49
CA GLN A 45 4.13 16.03 15.37
C GLN A 45 5.60 15.89 15.80
N GLY A 46 6.41 15.31 14.91
CA GLY A 46 7.82 15.67 14.70
C GLY A 46 8.75 15.62 15.90
N ALA A 47 9.38 14.48 16.16
CA ALA A 47 10.71 14.46 16.74
C ALA A 47 11.47 13.20 16.32
N ALA A 48 12.67 13.41 15.78
CA ALA A 48 13.59 12.37 15.38
C ALA A 48 13.91 11.44 16.56
N ARG A 49 13.37 10.22 16.55
CA ARG A 49 13.90 9.12 17.37
C ARG A 49 15.26 8.73 16.80
N LYS A 50 16.33 9.33 17.33
CA LYS A 50 17.71 8.85 17.16
C LYS A 50 17.76 7.39 17.61
N GLY A 51 18.20 6.51 16.70
CA GLY A 51 18.05 5.06 16.79
C GLY A 51 18.63 4.44 18.05
N ARG A 52 17.82 3.60 18.69
CA ARG A 52 18.31 2.50 19.51
C ARG A 52 18.56 1.32 18.58
N ALA A 53 19.81 0.91 18.46
CA ALA A 53 20.17 -0.36 17.85
C ALA A 53 19.78 -1.49 18.83
N GLY A 54 19.00 -2.48 18.38
CA GLY A 54 18.86 -3.71 19.15
C GLY A 54 17.59 -4.53 18.94
N ALA A 55 16.51 -3.95 18.41
CA ALA A 55 15.30 -4.70 18.06
C ALA A 55 14.61 -3.98 16.90
N ASP A 56 15.17 -4.14 15.71
CA ASP A 56 14.77 -3.35 14.53
C ASP A 56 13.50 -3.93 13.92
N TRP A 57 12.36 -3.63 14.55
CA TRP A 57 11.06 -3.90 13.95
C TRP A 57 11.02 -3.28 12.54
N PRO A 58 10.69 -4.06 11.50
CA PRO A 58 10.70 -3.56 10.14
C PRO A 58 9.58 -2.53 9.98
N ILE A 59 9.93 -1.33 9.50
CA ILE A 59 8.93 -0.34 9.10
C ILE A 59 8.23 -0.90 7.86
N VAL A 60 6.93 -1.19 7.99
CA VAL A 60 6.11 -1.70 6.89
C VAL A 60 5.47 -0.53 6.17
N VAL A 61 5.73 -0.43 4.88
CA VAL A 61 5.22 0.65 4.02
C VAL A 61 4.24 0.07 3.00
N ASP A 62 3.01 0.57 3.00
CA ASP A 62 2.01 0.19 2.00
C ASP A 62 2.16 1.03 0.73
N GLY A 63 2.47 0.37 -0.40
CA GLY A 63 2.65 1.01 -1.69
C GLY A 63 1.36 1.37 -2.44
N THR A 64 0.19 0.98 -1.92
CA THR A 64 -1.10 1.18 -2.61
C THR A 64 -1.36 2.66 -2.89
N GLY A 65 -1.56 3.03 -4.16
CA GLY A 65 -1.89 4.41 -4.56
C GLY A 65 -0.73 5.42 -4.41
N HIS A 66 0.49 4.93 -4.21
CA HIS A 66 1.67 5.79 -4.10
C HIS A 66 2.39 5.92 -5.44
N ILE A 67 3.00 7.08 -5.68
CA ILE A 67 3.82 7.32 -6.87
C ILE A 67 5.21 6.72 -6.67
N ALA A 68 5.62 5.82 -7.57
CA ALA A 68 6.83 5.01 -7.45
C ALA A 68 8.09 5.80 -7.06
N GLY A 69 8.39 6.88 -7.77
CA GLY A 69 9.58 7.70 -7.52
C GLY A 69 9.53 8.46 -6.19
N ARG A 70 8.36 8.98 -5.80
CA ARG A 70 8.19 9.71 -4.54
C ARG A 70 8.33 8.79 -3.33
N LEU A 71 7.72 7.61 -3.44
CA LEU A 71 7.85 6.54 -2.45
C LEU A 71 9.31 6.11 -2.30
N ALA A 72 9.99 5.83 -3.41
CA ALA A 72 11.38 5.37 -3.40
C ALA A 72 12.33 6.39 -2.73
N SER A 73 12.11 7.69 -2.92
CA SER A 73 12.93 8.74 -2.28
C SER A 73 12.79 8.75 -0.76
N ARG A 74 11.55 8.62 -0.25
CA ARG A 74 11.29 8.55 1.20
C ARG A 74 11.87 7.27 1.81
N VAL A 75 11.69 6.14 1.14
CA VAL A 75 12.26 4.85 1.55
C VAL A 75 13.80 4.92 1.58
N ALA A 76 14.44 5.49 0.56
CA ALA A 76 15.90 5.64 0.52
C ALA A 76 16.45 6.43 1.72
N LYS A 77 15.76 7.51 2.14
CA LYS A 77 16.14 8.28 3.33
C LYS A 77 16.07 7.44 4.61
N LEU A 78 14.99 6.67 4.79
CA LEU A 78 14.84 5.77 5.94
C LEU A 78 15.93 4.69 5.99
N LEU A 79 16.32 4.15 4.84
CA LEU A 79 17.38 3.14 4.75
C LEU A 79 18.76 3.71 5.09
N ILE A 80 19.05 4.95 4.69
CA ILE A 80 20.29 5.65 5.04
C ILE A 80 20.37 5.95 6.54
N GLN A 81 19.23 6.26 7.16
CA GLN A 81 19.13 6.43 8.62
C GLN A 81 19.37 5.12 9.39
N GLY A 82 19.43 3.98 8.71
CA GLY A 82 19.72 2.68 9.30
C GLY A 82 18.49 1.81 9.57
N ASN A 83 17.29 2.28 9.23
CA ASN A 83 16.06 1.53 9.47
C ASN A 83 15.90 0.34 8.51
N ARG A 84 15.27 -0.73 8.98
CA ARG A 84 14.79 -1.83 8.13
C ARG A 84 13.42 -1.46 7.57
N VAL A 85 13.27 -1.56 6.24
CA VAL A 85 12.03 -1.16 5.56
C VAL A 85 11.52 -2.31 4.71
N SER A 86 10.26 -2.66 4.91
CA SER A 86 9.55 -3.64 4.09
C SER A 86 8.42 -2.95 3.32
N VAL A 87 8.51 -2.91 2.00
CA VAL A 87 7.43 -2.38 1.14
C VAL A 87 6.51 -3.51 0.72
N ILE A 88 5.21 -3.34 0.94
CA ILE A 88 4.15 -4.28 0.55
C ILE A 88 3.31 -3.72 -0.59
N ASN A 89 2.58 -4.60 -1.27
CA ASN A 89 1.69 -4.25 -2.38
C ASN A 89 2.38 -3.48 -3.52
N CYS A 90 3.59 -3.91 -3.91
CA CYS A 90 4.35 -3.23 -4.96
C CYS A 90 3.62 -3.19 -6.32
N GLU A 91 2.71 -4.11 -6.58
CA GLU A 91 1.86 -4.16 -7.77
C GLU A 91 0.88 -2.99 -7.87
N LYS A 92 0.45 -2.44 -6.73
CA LYS A 92 -0.50 -1.31 -6.64
C LYS A 92 0.18 0.06 -6.62
N ILE A 93 1.48 0.09 -6.82
CA ILE A 93 2.24 1.33 -6.98
C ILE A 93 1.92 1.93 -8.36
N MET A 94 1.92 3.26 -8.42
CA MET A 94 1.47 4.03 -9.56
C MET A 94 2.66 4.74 -10.20
N ILE A 95 2.69 4.73 -11.53
CA ILE A 95 3.64 5.50 -12.33
C ILE A 95 2.86 6.62 -13.01
N SER A 96 3.37 7.85 -12.93
CA SER A 96 2.80 9.00 -13.63
C SER A 96 3.10 8.93 -15.12
N GLY A 97 2.08 9.09 -15.95
CA GLY A 97 2.19 9.09 -17.40
C GLY A 97 1.05 8.29 -18.05
N THR A 98 0.85 8.53 -19.35
CA THR A 98 -0.08 7.72 -20.13
C THR A 98 0.49 6.31 -20.33
N ARG A 99 -0.41 5.32 -20.33
CA ARG A 99 -0.07 3.90 -20.48
C ARG A 99 0.83 3.63 -21.68
N SER A 100 0.47 4.17 -22.86
CA SER A 100 1.22 3.96 -24.10
C SER A 100 2.64 4.49 -24.02
N ASN A 101 2.84 5.67 -23.40
CA ASN A 101 4.16 6.29 -23.29
C ASN A 101 5.06 5.50 -22.34
N ILE A 102 4.54 5.09 -21.19
CA ILE A 102 5.31 4.31 -20.21
C ILE A 102 5.72 2.96 -20.81
N ILE A 103 4.82 2.30 -21.54
CA ILE A 103 5.13 1.03 -22.21
C ILE A 103 6.18 1.23 -23.31
N ALA A 104 6.08 2.30 -24.11
CA ALA A 104 7.06 2.60 -25.14
C ALA A 104 8.46 2.85 -24.55
N GLU A 105 8.55 3.72 -23.54
CA GLU A 105 9.80 4.00 -22.83
C GLU A 105 10.40 2.74 -22.20
N TYR A 106 9.56 1.90 -21.60
CA TYR A 106 10.04 0.65 -21.01
C TYR A 106 10.50 -0.36 -22.07
N ARG A 107 9.85 -0.42 -23.24
CA ARG A 107 10.30 -1.24 -24.37
C ARG A 107 11.65 -0.76 -24.90
N ASP A 108 11.86 0.56 -24.98
CA ASP A 108 13.17 1.11 -25.35
C ASP A 108 14.24 0.76 -24.32
N PHE A 109 13.91 0.80 -23.03
CA PHE A 109 14.81 0.33 -21.98
C PHE A 109 15.17 -1.16 -22.16
N LEU A 110 14.21 -2.02 -22.51
CA LEU A 110 14.45 -3.45 -22.77
C LEU A 110 15.34 -3.71 -23.99
N ARG A 111 15.32 -2.81 -24.99
CA ARG A 111 16.19 -2.91 -26.18
C ARG A 111 17.65 -2.67 -25.86
N ILE A 112 17.96 -1.97 -24.77
CA ILE A 112 19.34 -1.69 -24.34
C ILE A 112 19.97 -3.01 -23.86
N ASN A 113 20.84 -3.59 -24.68
CA ASN A 113 21.61 -4.77 -24.32
C ASN A 113 23.04 -4.67 -24.85
N SER A 114 23.97 -5.43 -24.26
CA SER A 114 25.32 -5.53 -24.79
C SER A 114 25.32 -6.31 -26.10
N VAL A 115 25.95 -5.76 -27.12
CA VAL A 115 26.09 -6.40 -28.45
C VAL A 115 26.98 -7.64 -28.36
N ILE A 116 28.00 -7.61 -27.50
CA ILE A 116 29.04 -8.65 -27.44
C ILE A 116 28.55 -9.85 -26.60
N HIS A 117 28.09 -9.61 -25.37
CA HIS A 117 27.66 -10.66 -24.45
C HIS A 117 26.42 -10.24 -23.64
N PRO A 118 25.23 -10.76 -23.98
CA PRO A 118 23.98 -10.44 -23.28
C PRO A 118 24.01 -10.71 -21.77
N ARG A 119 24.81 -11.69 -21.32
CA ARG A 119 24.94 -12.04 -19.89
C ARG A 119 25.65 -10.97 -19.05
N HIS A 120 26.56 -10.21 -19.63
CA HIS A 120 27.30 -9.15 -18.94
C HIS A 120 26.67 -7.77 -19.17
N GLY A 121 25.53 -7.71 -19.85
CA GLY A 121 24.77 -6.49 -20.08
C GLY A 121 23.89 -6.06 -18.89
N PRO A 122 23.18 -4.93 -19.04
CA PRO A 122 22.20 -4.48 -18.06
C PRO A 122 21.09 -5.52 -17.85
N VAL A 123 20.88 -5.95 -16.60
CA VAL A 123 19.84 -6.95 -16.27
C VAL A 123 18.46 -6.29 -16.11
N HIS A 124 17.57 -6.51 -17.07
CA HIS A 124 16.21 -5.98 -17.03
C HIS A 124 15.30 -6.78 -16.09
N ARG A 125 14.88 -6.15 -14.99
CA ARG A 125 14.02 -6.76 -13.97
C ARG A 125 12.56 -6.48 -14.30
N ARG A 126 11.72 -7.52 -14.43
CA ARG A 126 10.32 -7.40 -14.86
C ARG A 126 9.29 -7.40 -13.72
N ARG A 127 9.63 -8.01 -12.58
CA ARG A 127 8.72 -8.16 -11.44
C ARG A 127 8.63 -6.83 -10.67
N PRO A 128 7.43 -6.35 -10.26
CA PRO A 128 7.25 -4.98 -9.73
C PRO A 128 8.03 -4.69 -8.44
N ASP A 129 8.17 -5.67 -7.55
CA ASP A 129 9.04 -5.62 -6.37
C ASP A 129 10.52 -5.38 -6.75
N THR A 130 11.02 -6.06 -7.78
CA THR A 130 12.40 -5.98 -8.24
C THR A 130 12.66 -4.70 -9.05
N ILE A 131 11.65 -4.19 -9.75
CA ILE A 131 11.68 -2.87 -10.38
C ILE A 131 11.82 -1.79 -9.30
N LEU A 132 10.98 -1.84 -8.25
CA LEU A 132 11.06 -0.92 -7.11
C LEU A 132 12.42 -1.00 -6.41
N THR A 133 12.93 -2.21 -6.19
CA THR A 133 14.25 -2.43 -5.59
C THR A 133 15.36 -1.81 -6.44
N ARG A 134 15.27 -1.88 -7.77
CA ARG A 134 16.24 -1.24 -8.67
C ARG A 134 16.12 0.28 -8.65
N MET A 135 14.92 0.84 -8.58
CA MET A 135 14.71 2.29 -8.40
C MET A 135 15.34 2.79 -7.10
N VAL A 136 15.06 2.14 -5.98
CA VAL A 136 15.64 2.52 -4.68
C VAL A 136 17.17 2.38 -4.70
N ARG A 137 17.71 1.34 -5.35
CA ARG A 137 19.17 1.18 -5.52
C ARG A 137 19.80 2.40 -6.22
N GLY A 138 19.12 2.96 -7.23
CA GLY A 138 19.59 4.16 -7.94
C GLY A 138 19.59 5.43 -7.08
N MET A 139 18.77 5.48 -6.03
CA MET A 139 18.71 6.59 -5.07
C MET A 139 19.69 6.44 -3.89
N LEU A 140 20.41 5.32 -3.80
CA LEU A 140 21.37 5.04 -2.74
C LEU A 140 22.82 5.16 -3.28
N PRO A 141 23.79 5.53 -2.42
CA PRO A 141 25.22 5.57 -2.80
C PRO A 141 25.83 4.15 -2.88
N TYR A 142 25.21 3.26 -3.66
CA TYR A 142 25.54 1.82 -3.71
C TYR A 142 26.94 1.52 -4.23
N GLY A 143 27.45 2.30 -5.21
CA GLY A 143 28.75 2.06 -5.84
C GLY A 143 29.95 2.71 -5.16
N LYS A 144 29.74 3.64 -4.22
CA LYS A 144 30.81 4.47 -3.64
C LYS A 144 31.11 4.14 -2.17
N LYS A 145 30.09 3.74 -1.40
CA LYS A 145 30.21 3.57 0.07
C LYS A 145 29.64 2.23 0.50
N PRO A 146 30.31 1.51 1.43
CA PRO A 146 29.77 0.25 1.98
C PRO A 146 28.45 0.47 2.73
N SER A 147 28.25 1.67 3.29
CA SER A 147 26.98 2.09 3.91
C SER A 147 25.79 2.00 2.95
N GLY A 148 25.98 2.33 1.66
CA GLY A 148 24.92 2.23 0.65
C GLY A 148 24.52 0.78 0.36
N VAL A 149 25.49 -0.13 0.34
CA VAL A 149 25.25 -1.58 0.19
C VAL A 149 24.52 -2.12 1.42
N ALA A 150 24.94 -1.73 2.63
CA ALA A 150 24.27 -2.11 3.87
C ALA A 150 22.82 -1.60 3.91
N ALA A 151 22.58 -0.35 3.51
CA ALA A 151 21.24 0.23 3.39
C ALA A 151 20.36 -0.55 2.41
N HIS A 152 20.91 -0.94 1.25
CA HIS A 152 20.16 -1.73 0.28
C HIS A 152 19.79 -3.13 0.81
N ARG A 153 20.67 -3.76 1.59
CA ARG A 153 20.40 -5.07 2.23
C ARG A 153 19.27 -5.02 3.26
N ARG A 154 18.97 -3.85 3.83
CA ARG A 154 17.87 -3.65 4.78
C ARG A 154 16.50 -3.52 4.12
N LEU A 155 16.45 -3.29 2.80
CA LEU A 155 15.21 -3.17 2.04
C LEU A 155 14.65 -4.55 1.68
N ARG A 156 13.37 -4.76 1.93
CA ARG A 156 12.58 -5.85 1.36
C ARG A 156 11.37 -5.26 0.62
N ALA A 157 11.07 -5.81 -0.55
CA ALA A 157 9.92 -5.43 -1.35
C ALA A 157 9.11 -6.69 -1.67
N TYR A 158 7.79 -6.60 -1.53
CA TYR A 158 6.89 -7.73 -1.71
C TYR A 158 5.78 -7.37 -2.70
N VAL A 159 5.47 -8.33 -3.57
CA VAL A 159 4.23 -8.34 -4.33
C VAL A 159 3.15 -8.90 -3.40
N GLY A 160 2.06 -8.16 -3.23
CA GLY A 160 1.03 -8.43 -2.23
C GLY A 160 1.52 -8.23 -0.80
N SER A 161 0.82 -8.87 0.14
CA SER A 161 1.12 -8.82 1.57
C SER A 161 1.43 -10.22 2.11
N PRO A 162 2.68 -10.50 2.51
CA PRO A 162 3.02 -11.77 3.15
C PRO A 162 2.31 -11.89 4.51
N ARG A 163 1.96 -13.12 4.91
CA ARG A 163 1.19 -13.39 6.15
C ARG A 163 1.87 -12.80 7.38
N GLU A 164 3.20 -12.83 7.41
CA GLU A 164 4.05 -12.30 8.48
C GLU A 164 3.92 -10.78 8.67
N LEU A 165 3.63 -10.03 7.60
CA LEU A 165 3.57 -8.56 7.64
C LEU A 165 2.15 -7.99 7.74
N ARG A 166 1.13 -8.86 7.77
CA ARG A 166 -0.26 -8.44 7.94
C ARG A 166 -0.58 -7.81 9.30
N PRO A 167 -0.05 -8.30 10.43
CA PRO A 167 -0.38 -7.73 11.74
C PRO A 167 0.39 -6.44 12.05
N LEU A 168 1.38 -6.09 11.24
CA LEU A 168 2.18 -4.87 11.44
C LEU A 168 1.42 -3.61 10.99
N GLU A 169 1.66 -2.52 11.71
CA GLU A 169 1.20 -1.18 11.31
C GLU A 169 1.77 -0.79 9.95
N LYS A 170 0.88 -0.36 9.05
CA LYS A 170 1.22 0.02 7.69
C LYS A 170 1.39 1.53 7.62
N THR A 171 2.63 1.98 7.50
CA THR A 171 2.92 3.38 7.26
C THR A 171 2.57 3.75 5.82
N ARG A 172 1.81 4.83 5.64
CA ARG A 172 1.55 5.47 4.35
C ARG A 172 2.19 6.85 4.35
N PHE A 173 2.69 7.29 3.21
CA PHE A 173 3.29 8.61 3.06
C PHE A 173 2.34 9.53 2.28
N GLU A 174 1.74 10.50 2.97
CA GLU A 174 0.80 11.46 2.38
C GLU A 174 1.40 12.23 1.18
N ASP A 175 2.68 12.59 1.27
CA ASP A 175 3.40 13.29 0.18
C ASP A 175 3.52 12.47 -1.12
N ALA A 176 3.54 11.15 -0.98
CA ALA A 176 3.75 10.22 -2.09
C ALA A 176 2.43 9.70 -2.66
N GLN A 177 1.28 10.05 -2.07
CA GLN A 177 -0.02 9.69 -2.60
C GLN A 177 -0.35 10.45 -3.88
N ILE A 178 -1.22 9.85 -4.68
CA ILE A 178 -1.79 10.49 -5.87
C ILE A 178 -2.67 11.66 -5.43
N ARG A 179 -2.49 12.80 -6.10
CA ARG A 179 -3.35 13.99 -5.93
C ARG A 179 -4.15 14.33 -7.20
N ARG A 180 -3.86 13.68 -8.33
CA ARG A 180 -4.49 13.95 -9.64
C ARG A 180 -5.38 12.78 -10.04
N GLU A 181 -6.18 12.99 -11.09
CA GLU A 181 -7.05 11.96 -11.68
C GLU A 181 -6.29 10.68 -12.05
N SER A 182 -6.94 9.54 -11.81
CA SER A 182 -6.39 8.18 -12.04
C SER A 182 -6.02 7.89 -13.49
N SER A 183 -6.67 8.54 -14.47
CA SER A 183 -6.46 8.29 -15.91
C SER A 183 -5.02 8.56 -16.40
N ARG A 184 -4.28 9.41 -15.69
CA ARG A 184 -2.87 9.75 -16.03
C ARG A 184 -1.86 8.88 -15.31
N TYR A 185 -2.30 7.79 -14.70
CA TYR A 185 -1.44 6.88 -13.96
C TYR A 185 -1.56 5.47 -14.52
N THR A 186 -0.44 4.77 -14.57
CA THR A 186 -0.37 3.36 -14.92
C THR A 186 0.08 2.57 -13.69
N THR A 187 -0.56 1.44 -13.44
CA THR A 187 -0.20 0.59 -12.31
C THR A 187 1.06 -0.21 -12.64
N MET A 188 1.86 -0.51 -11.61
CA MET A 188 3.02 -1.41 -11.74
C MET A 188 2.61 -2.80 -12.22
N GLU A 189 1.42 -3.25 -11.84
CA GLU A 189 0.85 -4.51 -12.29
C GLU A 189 0.66 -4.55 -13.81
N ASP A 190 0.02 -3.53 -14.39
CA ASP A 190 -0.24 -3.45 -15.83
C ASP A 190 1.07 -3.33 -16.63
N LEU A 191 2.02 -2.54 -16.12
CA LEU A 191 3.36 -2.45 -16.70
C LEU A 191 4.06 -3.82 -16.68
N GLY A 192 4.08 -4.49 -15.52
CA GLY A 192 4.73 -5.79 -15.37
C GLY A 192 4.11 -6.83 -16.30
N ARG A 193 2.78 -6.94 -16.34
CA ARG A 193 2.06 -7.86 -17.24
C ARG A 193 2.43 -7.65 -18.70
N THR A 194 2.46 -6.39 -19.14
CA THR A 194 2.81 -6.03 -20.53
C THR A 194 4.25 -6.40 -20.89
N VAL A 195 5.16 -6.33 -19.92
CA VAL A 195 6.59 -6.59 -20.08
C VAL A 195 6.94 -8.08 -19.99
N GLY A 196 5.95 -8.94 -19.69
CA GLY A 196 6.12 -10.38 -19.55
C GLY A 196 6.46 -10.81 -18.12
N TRP A 197 5.87 -10.15 -17.12
CA TRP A 197 5.69 -10.71 -15.79
C TRP A 197 4.37 -11.48 -15.75
N THR A 198 4.45 -12.76 -15.39
CA THR A 198 3.31 -13.67 -15.20
C THR A 198 3.27 -14.14 -13.75
#